data_AF-A0A140L1P3-F1
#
_entry.id   AF-A0A140L1P3-F1
#
_cell.length_a   1.000
_cell.length_b   1.000
_cell.length_c   1.000
_cell.angle_alpha   90.00
_cell.angle_beta   90.00
_cell.angle_gamma   90.00
#
_symmetry.space_group_name_H-M   'P 1'
#
loop_
_entity.id
_entity.type
_entity.pdbx_description
1 polymer ?
#
loop_
_entity_poly.entity_id
_entity_poly.type
_entity_poly.pdbx_seq_one_letter_code
_entity_poly.pdbx_strand_id
1 'polypeptide(L)'
;MRAKEDLKKIIARINGKGYKAYKELQGDYDFGGFVLYIDHVQGDPYAAPSRVRMRVDMKRAGFPQELYKTPVRTTALEDFLAREVAAVIRELPRVNGTGRSGEIYIDKGGQEILKRTAVKVCPDYVEARISIGLPAFGRRINGRGAETLFFFKFARDCRKRPALQEYRC
;
A
#
# COMPACT_ATOMS: atom_id res chain seq x y z
N MET A 1 -4.58 17.26 1.05
CA MET A 1 -3.50 16.45 1.62
C MET A 1 -3.24 16.80 3.06
N ARG A 2 -3.52 15.85 3.95
CA ARG A 2 -3.23 15.96 5.39
C ARG A 2 -1.83 15.42 5.67
N ALA A 3 -1.25 15.74 6.82
CA ALA A 3 0.02 15.13 7.22
C ALA A 3 -0.20 13.70 7.74
N LYS A 4 0.82 12.83 7.68
CA LYS A 4 0.76 11.50 8.31
C LYS A 4 0.46 11.59 9.82
N GLU A 5 0.85 12.66 10.49
CA GLU A 5 0.54 12.91 11.90
C GLU A 5 -0.97 13.05 12.13
N ASP A 6 -1.72 13.59 11.16
CA ASP A 6 -3.18 13.69 11.25
C ASP A 6 -3.82 12.30 11.19
N LEU A 7 -3.32 11.41 10.33
CA LEU A 7 -3.76 10.01 10.30
C LEU A 7 -3.54 9.34 11.67
N LYS A 8 -2.35 9.53 12.26
CA LYS A 8 -2.02 8.99 13.58
C LYS A 8 -2.95 9.53 14.67
N LYS A 9 -3.26 10.84 14.65
CA LYS A 9 -4.23 11.46 15.57
C LYS A 9 -5.63 10.88 15.41
N ILE A 10 -6.09 10.67 14.17
CA ILE A 10 -7.41 10.06 13.92
C ILE A 10 -7.45 8.64 14.47
N ILE A 11 -6.44 7.80 14.16
CA ILE A 11 -6.34 6.43 14.66
C ILE A 11 -6.40 6.39 16.19
N ALA A 12 -5.63 7.25 16.88
CA ALA A 12 -5.64 7.35 18.33
C ALA A 12 -7.02 7.74 18.87
N ARG A 13 -7.69 8.71 18.23
CA ARG A 13 -9.02 9.20 18.62
C ARG A 13 -10.12 8.16 18.44
N ILE A 14 -10.06 7.33 17.40
CA ILE A 14 -11.10 6.33 17.09
C ILE A 14 -10.84 4.97 17.74
N ASN A 15 -9.69 4.78 18.39
CA ASN A 15 -9.35 3.54 19.07
C ASN A 15 -10.44 3.12 20.07
N GLY A 16 -10.84 1.84 20.04
CA GLY A 16 -11.90 1.30 20.89
C GLY A 16 -13.33 1.72 20.54
N LYS A 17 -13.52 2.69 19.63
CA LYS A 17 -14.86 3.05 19.13
C LYS A 17 -15.44 1.97 18.23
N GLY A 18 -16.73 2.10 17.93
CA GLY A 18 -17.41 1.25 16.96
C GLY A 18 -16.77 1.35 15.58
N TYR A 19 -16.76 0.23 14.86
CA TYR A 19 -16.04 0.06 13.60
C TYR A 19 -16.32 1.12 12.52
N LYS A 20 -17.56 1.65 12.47
CA LYS A 20 -17.95 2.71 11.52
C LYS A 20 -17.06 3.97 11.61
N ALA A 21 -16.41 4.22 12.75
CA ALA A 21 -15.49 5.35 12.93
C ALA A 21 -14.25 5.26 12.02
N TYR A 22 -13.92 4.08 11.47
CA TYR A 22 -12.85 3.97 10.47
C TYR A 22 -13.11 4.81 9.21
N LYS A 23 -14.37 5.17 8.90
CA LYS A 23 -14.68 6.06 7.77
C LYS A 23 -13.96 7.41 7.88
N GLU A 24 -13.62 7.87 9.08
CA GLU A 24 -12.84 9.09 9.31
C GLU A 24 -11.42 9.00 8.70
N LEU A 25 -10.90 7.80 8.45
CA LEU A 25 -9.60 7.61 7.82
C LEU A 25 -9.61 7.95 6.32
N GLN A 26 -10.75 8.01 5.65
CA GLN A 26 -10.79 8.27 4.20
C GLN A 26 -10.13 9.59 3.84
N GLY A 27 -9.40 9.59 2.72
CA GLY A 27 -8.69 10.76 2.17
C GLY A 27 -7.21 10.51 1.95
N ASP A 28 -6.48 11.60 1.68
CA ASP A 28 -5.07 11.60 1.28
C ASP A 28 -4.13 12.15 2.36
N TYR A 29 -3.02 11.44 2.58
CA TYR A 29 -2.03 11.74 3.60
C TYR A 29 -0.62 11.75 3.02
N ASP A 30 0.09 12.83 3.26
CA ASP A 30 1.50 12.97 2.89
C ASP A 30 2.39 12.32 3.97
N PHE A 31 3.15 11.30 3.57
CA PHE A 31 4.15 10.65 4.42
C PHE A 31 5.54 11.24 4.24
N GLY A 32 5.68 12.29 3.44
CA GLY A 32 6.92 12.91 2.97
C GLY A 32 7.63 12.05 1.93
N GLY A 33 7.56 10.72 2.05
CA GLY A 33 8.08 9.69 1.15
C GLY A 33 7.23 9.44 -0.10
N PHE A 34 5.94 9.43 0.14
CA PHE A 34 4.88 8.97 -0.73
C PHE A 34 3.57 9.56 -0.21
N VAL A 35 2.54 9.55 -1.03
CA VAL A 35 1.19 9.91 -0.61
C VAL A 35 0.37 8.63 -0.43
N LEU A 36 -0.25 8.49 0.74
CA LEU A 36 -1.20 7.42 1.04
C LEU A 36 -2.62 7.93 0.76
N TYR A 37 -3.32 7.27 -0.15
CA TYR A 37 -4.74 7.48 -0.40
C TYR A 37 -5.53 6.35 0.22
N ILE A 38 -6.51 6.68 1.06
CA ILE A 38 -7.49 5.73 1.60
C ILE A 38 -8.81 6.00 0.86
N ASP A 39 -9.02 5.29 -0.25
CA ASP A 39 -10.14 5.54 -1.17
C ASP A 39 -11.44 4.93 -0.65
N HIS A 40 -11.36 3.73 -0.11
CA HIS A 40 -12.53 3.02 0.41
C HIS A 40 -12.19 2.37 1.74
N VAL A 41 -13.10 2.53 2.70
CA VAL A 41 -13.01 1.92 4.03
C VAL A 41 -14.14 0.91 4.15
N GLN A 42 -13.78 -0.31 4.52
CA GLN A 42 -14.72 -1.41 4.69
C GLN A 42 -15.77 -1.10 5.77
N GLY A 43 -17.02 -1.53 5.56
CA GLY A 43 -18.15 -1.19 6.45
C GLY A 43 -18.16 -1.94 7.77
N ASP A 44 -17.54 -3.12 7.82
CA ASP A 44 -17.41 -3.99 8.99
C ASP A 44 -16.11 -4.84 8.89
N PRO A 45 -15.69 -5.55 9.96
CA PRO A 45 -14.47 -6.36 9.97
C PRO A 45 -14.45 -7.60 9.05
N TYR A 46 -15.61 -8.03 8.58
CA TYR A 46 -15.79 -9.22 7.74
C TYR A 46 -16.04 -8.87 6.26
N ALA A 47 -16.36 -7.61 5.97
CA ALA A 47 -16.53 -7.09 4.62
C ALA A 47 -15.25 -7.19 3.77
N ALA A 48 -15.39 -6.89 2.48
CA ALA A 48 -14.24 -6.74 1.59
C ALA A 48 -13.27 -5.68 2.14
N PRO A 49 -11.94 -5.96 2.18
CA PRO A 49 -10.90 -5.07 2.67
C PRO A 49 -10.96 -3.66 2.13
N SER A 50 -10.45 -2.73 2.95
CA SER A 50 -10.30 -1.33 2.57
C SER A 50 -9.31 -1.21 1.41
N ARG A 51 -9.58 -0.28 0.48
CA ARG A 51 -8.72 -0.05 -0.68
C ARG A 51 -7.87 1.18 -0.43
N VAL A 52 -6.56 1.00 -0.54
CA VAL A 52 -5.59 2.08 -0.41
C VAL A 52 -4.68 2.15 -1.63
N ARG A 53 -4.18 3.35 -1.93
CA ARG A 53 -3.14 3.57 -2.93
C ARG A 53 -1.94 4.23 -2.28
N MET A 54 -0.75 3.75 -2.61
CA MET A 54 0.51 4.39 -2.24
C MET A 54 1.14 4.95 -3.51
N ARG A 55 1.37 6.27 -3.55
CA ARG A 55 1.92 6.95 -4.72
C ARG A 55 3.26 7.59 -4.40
N VAL A 56 4.26 7.30 -5.21
CA VAL A 56 5.60 7.89 -5.15
C VAL A 56 5.81 8.71 -6.42
N ASP A 57 6.25 9.95 -6.26
CA ASP A 57 6.66 10.78 -7.40
C ASP A 57 7.78 10.11 -8.20
N MET A 58 7.74 10.20 -9.54
CA MET A 58 8.71 9.52 -10.41
C MET A 58 10.14 10.00 -10.17
N LYS A 59 10.35 11.29 -9.89
CA LYS A 59 11.69 11.83 -9.58
C LYS A 59 12.28 11.14 -8.35
N ARG A 60 11.43 10.79 -7.38
CA ARG A 60 11.85 10.06 -6.18
C ARG A 60 11.98 8.56 -6.43
N ALA A 61 11.04 7.98 -7.16
CA ALA A 61 11.07 6.56 -7.53
C ALA A 61 12.36 6.24 -8.32
N GLY A 62 12.80 7.17 -9.16
CA GLY A 62 14.09 7.13 -9.83
C GLY A 62 14.21 6.02 -10.88
N PHE A 63 13.09 5.51 -11.38
CA PHE A 63 13.12 4.53 -12.47
C PHE A 63 13.52 5.24 -13.76
N PRO A 64 14.52 4.73 -14.50
CA PRO A 64 14.87 5.29 -15.79
C PRO A 64 13.72 5.12 -16.78
N GLN A 65 13.49 6.14 -17.61
CA GLN A 65 12.42 6.15 -18.61
C GLN A 65 12.46 4.93 -19.53
N GLU A 66 13.64 4.39 -19.77
CA GLU A 66 13.85 3.15 -20.51
C GLU A 66 12.99 1.98 -20.01
N LEU A 67 12.69 1.90 -18.72
CA LEU A 67 11.88 0.82 -18.15
C LEU A 67 10.37 0.99 -18.36
N TYR A 68 9.90 2.17 -18.78
CA TYR A 68 8.47 2.44 -18.98
C TYR A 68 8.16 3.22 -20.26
N LYS A 69 9.09 3.27 -21.21
CA LYS A 69 8.90 3.96 -22.50
C LYS A 69 8.01 3.22 -23.49
N THR A 70 7.87 1.89 -23.37
CA THR A 70 6.98 1.09 -24.21
C THR A 70 5.95 0.34 -23.37
N PRO A 71 4.74 0.05 -23.89
CA PRO A 71 3.70 -0.65 -23.15
C PRO A 71 4.17 -2.00 -22.55
N VAL A 72 5.00 -2.75 -23.28
CA VAL A 72 5.54 -4.04 -22.83
C VAL A 72 6.49 -3.85 -21.65
N ARG A 73 7.42 -2.89 -21.73
CA ARG A 73 8.36 -2.59 -20.65
C ARG A 73 7.64 -2.06 -19.41
N THR A 74 6.68 -1.15 -19.60
CA THR A 74 5.82 -0.66 -18.51
C THR A 74 5.08 -1.80 -17.83
N THR A 75 4.52 -2.75 -18.60
CA THR A 75 3.82 -3.91 -18.04
C THR A 75 4.75 -4.81 -17.25
N ALA A 76 5.96 -5.08 -17.76
CA ALA A 76 6.97 -5.86 -17.05
C ALA A 76 7.41 -5.18 -15.75
N LEU A 77 7.63 -3.87 -15.77
CA LEU A 77 8.00 -3.10 -14.57
C LEU A 77 6.87 -3.09 -13.53
N GLU A 78 5.62 -2.86 -13.95
CA GLU A 78 4.46 -2.91 -13.05
C GLU A 78 4.29 -4.29 -12.40
N ASP A 79 4.43 -5.38 -13.17
CA ASP A 79 4.35 -6.75 -12.66
C ASP A 79 5.48 -7.05 -11.65
N PHE A 80 6.71 -6.66 -11.99
CA PHE A 80 7.86 -6.77 -11.10
C PHE A 80 7.61 -6.03 -9.77
N LEU A 81 7.17 -4.78 -9.82
CA LEU A 81 6.88 -3.99 -8.63
C LEU A 81 5.73 -4.58 -7.81
N ALA A 82 4.70 -5.13 -8.44
CA ALA A 82 3.60 -5.78 -7.73
C ALA A 82 4.10 -6.99 -6.93
N ARG A 83 5.02 -7.79 -7.50
CA ARG A 83 5.65 -8.93 -6.81
C ARG A 83 6.56 -8.48 -5.67
N GLU A 84 7.32 -7.39 -5.86
CA GLU A 84 8.15 -6.82 -4.80
C GLU A 84 7.31 -6.31 -3.63
N VAL A 85 6.24 -5.57 -3.91
CA VAL A 85 5.29 -5.14 -2.87
C VAL A 85 4.69 -6.35 -2.15
N ALA A 86 4.31 -7.40 -2.87
CA ALA A 86 3.81 -8.62 -2.24
C ALA A 86 4.86 -9.37 -1.40
N ALA A 87 6.14 -9.31 -1.77
CA ALA A 87 7.23 -9.84 -0.96
C ALA A 87 7.40 -9.05 0.34
N VAL A 88 7.38 -7.72 0.24
CA VAL A 88 7.47 -6.82 1.39
C VAL A 88 6.27 -6.99 2.33
N ILE A 89 5.06 -7.15 1.79
CA ILE A 89 3.84 -7.39 2.58
C ILE A 89 3.96 -8.67 3.43
N ARG A 90 4.61 -9.72 2.92
CA ARG A 90 4.83 -10.98 3.66
C ARG A 90 5.76 -10.82 4.86
N GLU A 91 6.59 -9.79 4.88
CA GLU A 91 7.51 -9.46 5.96
C GLU A 91 6.90 -8.53 7.02
N LEU A 92 5.68 -8.03 6.77
CA LEU A 92 4.99 -7.15 7.72
C LEU A 92 4.60 -7.91 8.99
N PRO A 93 4.59 -7.22 10.15
CA PRO A 93 4.13 -7.80 11.39
C PRO A 93 2.66 -8.22 11.25
N ARG A 94 2.34 -9.40 11.75
CA ARG A 94 0.95 -9.86 11.82
C ARG A 94 0.21 -9.02 12.86
N VAL A 95 -0.96 -8.53 12.47
CA VAL A 95 -1.87 -7.83 13.38
C VAL A 95 -3.08 -8.71 13.63
N ASN A 96 -3.31 -9.03 14.90
CA ASN A 96 -4.43 -9.86 15.30
C ASN A 96 -5.74 -9.07 15.35
N GLY A 97 -6.84 -9.77 15.12
CA GLY A 97 -8.19 -9.24 15.26
C GLY A 97 -9.23 -10.20 14.72
N THR A 98 -10.45 -9.70 14.61
CA THR A 98 -11.62 -10.43 14.12
C THR A 98 -11.77 -10.26 12.60
N GLY A 99 -12.29 -11.29 11.93
CA GLY A 99 -12.54 -11.26 10.49
C GLY A 99 -11.24 -11.13 9.70
N ARG A 100 -11.18 -10.16 8.79
CA ARG A 100 -10.03 -9.94 7.90
C ARG A 100 -8.96 -9.02 8.50
N SER A 101 -8.98 -8.84 9.83
CA SER A 101 -8.05 -7.93 10.52
C SER A 101 -6.59 -8.27 10.23
N GLY A 102 -5.82 -7.25 9.82
CA GLY A 102 -4.40 -7.42 9.55
C GLY A 102 -4.07 -8.06 8.20
N GLU A 103 -5.08 -8.46 7.40
CA GLU A 103 -4.84 -8.88 6.03
C GLU A 103 -4.32 -7.71 5.21
N ILE A 104 -3.17 -7.88 4.58
CA ILE A 104 -2.68 -6.95 3.56
C ILE A 104 -2.37 -7.77 2.32
N TYR A 105 -2.85 -7.35 1.17
CA TYR A 105 -2.47 -7.98 -0.10
C TYR A 105 -2.54 -7.03 -1.28
N ILE A 106 -1.79 -7.39 -2.31
CA ILE A 106 -1.79 -6.77 -3.64
C ILE A 106 -2.03 -7.88 -4.66
N ASP A 107 -2.74 -7.58 -5.73
CA ASP A 107 -2.90 -8.50 -6.86
C ASP A 107 -1.58 -8.59 -7.66
N LYS A 108 -0.71 -9.50 -7.24
CA LYS A 108 0.59 -9.74 -7.88
C LYS A 108 0.53 -10.70 -9.08
N GLY A 109 -0.63 -11.28 -9.38
CA GLY A 109 -0.77 -12.36 -10.36
C GLY A 109 -0.08 -13.69 -10.01
N GLY A 110 -0.17 -14.62 -10.96
CA GLY A 110 0.47 -15.94 -10.94
C GLY A 110 1.84 -15.95 -11.60
N GLN A 111 2.11 -16.95 -12.44
CA GLN A 111 3.37 -17.03 -13.21
C GLN A 111 3.34 -16.11 -14.45
N GLU A 112 2.18 -15.60 -14.80
CA GLU A 112 1.93 -14.78 -15.97
C GLU A 112 2.20 -13.29 -15.73
N ILE A 113 2.83 -12.65 -16.72
CA ILE A 113 3.06 -11.20 -16.79
C ILE A 113 1.92 -10.60 -17.60
N LEU A 114 0.94 -10.00 -16.92
CA LEU A 114 -0.23 -9.37 -17.54
C LEU A 114 -0.40 -7.95 -17.05
N LYS A 115 -0.97 -7.10 -17.91
CA LYS A 115 -1.36 -5.75 -17.52
C LYS A 115 -2.46 -5.83 -16.45
N ARG A 116 -2.19 -5.24 -15.29
CA ARG A 116 -3.11 -5.20 -14.14
C ARG A 116 -3.24 -3.78 -13.59
N THR A 117 -4.18 -3.60 -12.67
CA THR A 117 -4.37 -2.31 -11.98
C THR A 117 -3.62 -2.23 -10.65
N ALA A 118 -2.96 -3.31 -10.24
CA ALA A 118 -2.27 -3.43 -8.95
C ALA A 118 -1.12 -2.43 -8.80
N VAL A 119 -0.35 -2.22 -9.87
CA VAL A 119 0.68 -1.18 -9.95
C VAL A 119 0.49 -0.40 -11.23
N LYS A 120 0.64 0.93 -11.15
CA LYS A 120 0.65 1.84 -12.29
C LYS A 120 1.96 2.59 -12.31
N VAL A 121 2.63 2.54 -13.45
CA VAL A 121 3.81 3.38 -13.73
C VAL A 121 3.46 4.38 -14.83
N CYS A 122 3.73 5.66 -14.60
CA CYS A 122 3.63 6.72 -15.60
C CYS A 122 4.79 7.73 -15.40
N PRO A 123 5.00 8.68 -16.33
CA PRO A 123 6.10 9.63 -16.23
C PRO A 123 6.10 10.48 -14.94
N ASP A 124 4.95 10.67 -14.31
CA ASP A 124 4.80 11.53 -13.13
C ASP A 124 4.94 10.76 -11.82
N TYR A 125 4.51 9.49 -11.77
CA TYR A 125 4.49 8.72 -10.52
C TYR A 125 4.48 7.20 -10.73
N VAL A 126 4.77 6.51 -9.63
CA VAL A 126 4.52 5.07 -9.42
C VAL A 126 3.45 4.92 -8.35
N GLU A 127 2.39 4.16 -8.63
CA GLU A 127 1.27 3.92 -7.71
C GLU A 127 1.07 2.42 -7.49
N ALA A 128 1.04 1.99 -6.23
CA ALA A 128 0.65 0.64 -5.83
C ALA A 128 -0.75 0.66 -5.19
N ARG A 129 -1.60 -0.29 -5.54
CA ARG A 129 -2.98 -0.42 -5.04
C ARG A 129 -3.08 -1.67 -4.17
N ILE A 130 -3.40 -1.47 -2.90
CA ILE A 130 -3.31 -2.50 -1.86
C ILE A 130 -4.67 -2.60 -1.18
N SER A 131 -5.02 -3.83 -0.80
CA SER A 131 -6.17 -4.13 0.03
C SER A 131 -5.71 -4.33 1.47
N ILE A 132 -6.35 -3.64 2.42
CA ILE A 132 -6.01 -3.66 3.85
C ILE A 132 -7.24 -3.98 4.69
N GLY A 133 -7.16 -5.06 5.44
CA GLY A 133 -8.09 -5.42 6.48
C GLY A 133 -7.80 -4.62 7.76
N LEU A 134 -8.62 -3.60 8.00
CA LEU A 134 -8.51 -2.73 9.16
C LEU A 134 -8.77 -3.51 10.48
N PRO A 135 -7.84 -3.48 11.44
CA PRO A 135 -7.90 -4.29 12.65
C PRO A 135 -9.06 -3.95 13.58
N ALA A 136 -9.72 -4.97 14.12
CA ALA A 136 -10.76 -4.84 15.13
C ALA A 136 -10.82 -6.06 16.06
N PHE A 137 -11.42 -5.88 17.25
CA PHE A 137 -11.86 -6.97 18.11
C PHE A 137 -13.39 -6.92 18.21
N GLY A 138 -14.06 -7.92 17.64
CA GLY A 138 -15.48 -7.81 17.32
C GLY A 138 -15.72 -6.58 16.44
N ARG A 139 -16.64 -5.70 16.86
CA ARG A 139 -16.93 -4.44 16.16
C ARG A 139 -16.24 -3.21 16.75
N ARG A 140 -15.20 -3.39 17.58
CA ARG A 140 -14.41 -2.30 18.17
C ARG A 140 -13.06 -2.18 17.49
N ILE A 141 -12.67 -0.95 17.19
CA ILE A 141 -11.43 -0.62 16.49
C ILE A 141 -10.21 -1.01 17.33
N ASN A 142 -9.27 -1.76 16.73
CA ASN A 142 -7.94 -1.99 17.28
C ASN A 142 -6.97 -0.94 16.70
N GLY A 143 -6.91 0.23 17.34
CA GLY A 143 -6.12 1.37 16.87
C GLY A 143 -4.61 1.10 16.90
N ARG A 144 -4.12 0.35 17.89
CA ARG A 144 -2.71 -0.08 17.93
C ARG A 144 -2.35 -0.93 16.71
N GLY A 145 -3.23 -1.87 16.37
CA GLY A 145 -3.08 -2.67 15.16
C GLY A 145 -3.06 -1.81 13.89
N ALA A 146 -3.98 -0.86 13.77
CA ALA A 146 -4.03 0.05 12.62
C ALA A 146 -2.76 0.92 12.53
N GLU A 147 -2.25 1.43 13.66
CA GLU A 147 -0.99 2.18 13.69
C GLU A 147 0.18 1.31 13.21
N THR A 148 0.26 0.06 13.67
CA THR A 148 1.25 -0.90 13.15
C THR A 148 1.12 -1.08 11.64
N LEU A 149 -0.07 -1.28 11.09
CA LEU A 149 -0.23 -1.47 9.64
C LEU A 149 0.17 -0.24 8.81
N PHE A 150 -0.18 0.97 9.24
CA PHE A 150 0.06 2.19 8.45
C PHE A 150 1.44 2.81 8.66
N PHE A 151 2.07 2.61 9.82
CA PHE A 151 3.32 3.28 10.19
C PHE A 151 4.50 2.33 10.36
N PHE A 152 4.33 1.03 10.09
CA PHE A 152 5.47 0.12 10.03
C PHE A 152 6.42 0.56 8.93
N LYS A 153 7.71 0.70 9.28
CA LYS A 153 8.74 1.12 8.33
C LYS A 153 9.06 -0.03 7.39
N PHE A 154 8.75 0.17 6.11
CA PHE A 154 9.31 -0.64 5.03
C PHE A 154 10.80 -0.31 4.88
N ALA A 155 11.67 -1.11 5.47
CA ALA A 155 13.11 -1.03 5.22
C ALA A 155 13.49 -2.01 4.10
N ARG A 156 13.03 -1.76 2.86
CA ARG A 156 13.57 -2.43 1.66
C ARG A 156 13.70 -1.44 0.51
N ASP A 157 14.93 -1.05 0.23
CA ASP A 157 15.25 -0.26 -0.96
C ASP A 157 15.21 -1.18 -2.19
N CYS A 158 14.11 -1.12 -2.94
CA CYS A 158 13.93 -1.92 -4.16
C CYS A 158 14.96 -1.56 -5.26
N ARG A 159 15.64 -0.40 -5.16
CA ARG A 159 16.68 0.03 -6.11
C ARG A 159 17.99 -0.75 -5.97
N LYS A 160 18.20 -1.44 -4.84
CA LYS A 160 19.44 -2.18 -4.57
C LYS A 160 19.45 -3.62 -5.10
N ARG A 161 18.52 -3.99 -5.99
CA ARG A 161 18.58 -5.29 -6.65
C ARG A 161 19.56 -5.26 -7.84
N PRO A 162 20.54 -6.17 -7.91
CA PRO A 162 21.52 -6.21 -9.00
C PRO A 162 20.87 -6.32 -10.39
N ALA A 163 19.70 -6.95 -10.48
CA ALA A 163 18.94 -7.06 -11.74
C ALA A 163 18.53 -5.72 -12.39
N LEU A 164 18.50 -4.61 -11.66
CA LEU A 164 18.21 -3.27 -12.22
C LEU A 164 19.48 -2.46 -12.54
N GLN A 165 20.65 -2.87 -12.06
CA GLN A 165 21.94 -2.22 -12.36
C GLN A 165 22.59 -2.74 -13.63
N GLU A 166 22.25 -3.96 -14.07
CA GLU A 166 22.86 -4.62 -15.23
C GLU A 166 22.29 -4.16 -16.59
N TYR A 167 21.30 -3.28 -16.62
CA TYR A 167 20.77 -2.67 -17.86
C TYR A 167 21.47 -1.35 -18.23
N ARG A 168 22.76 -1.22 -17.93
CA ARG A 168 23.64 -0.26 -18.62
C ARG A 168 24.28 -1.00 -19.79
N CYS A 169 23.67 -0.88 -20.97
CA CYS A 169 24.41 -1.12 -22.22
C CYS A 169 25.54 -0.09 -22.34
#